data_AF-A0A7R9EVH5-F1
#
_entry.id   AF-A0A7R9EVH5-F1
#
_cell.length_a   1.000
_cell.length_b   1.000
_cell.length_c   1.000
_cell.angle_alpha   90.00
_cell.angle_beta   90.00
_cell.angle_gamma   90.00
#
_symmetry.space_group_name_H-M   'P 1'
#
loop_
_entity.id
_entity.type
_entity.pdbx_description
1 polymer ?
#
loop_
_entity_poly.entity_id
_entity_poly.type
_entity_poly.pdbx_seq_one_letter_code
_entity_poly.pdbx_strand_id
1 'polypeptide(L)'
;MYGAVERMYGAVERIYGAVERMYGTVLILRTTPCTCEIQSLSEMVGELFLPHDMPEAPKESFFKGLFGGGLRSLDREELFGESSGRASRSVAKHIPGPQAAIQDLDKRVTGVTSEVGRAHQLMVERGEKLGKLEDRAEKMASEAENFSHTSHSLMLKYKDKKWYQL
;
A
#
# COMPACT_ATOMS: atom_id res chain seq x y z
N MET A 1 -22.66 6.93 56.36
CA MET A 1 -21.27 7.33 56.04
C MET A 1 -20.62 6.45 54.98
N TYR A 2 -20.87 5.14 54.93
CA TYR A 2 -20.29 4.22 53.92
C TYR A 2 -20.67 4.49 52.46
N GLY A 3 -21.92 4.86 52.16
CA GLY A 3 -22.36 5.11 50.77
C GLY A 3 -21.75 6.35 50.10
N ALA A 4 -21.16 7.28 50.86
CA ALA A 4 -20.40 8.39 50.27
C ALA A 4 -18.97 7.97 49.90
N VAL A 5 -18.38 7.07 50.70
CA VAL A 5 -17.05 6.52 50.47
C VAL A 5 -17.04 5.62 49.23
N GLU A 6 -18.04 4.74 49.06
CA GLU A 6 -18.16 3.90 47.86
C GLU A 6 -18.33 4.71 46.57
N ARG A 7 -19.06 5.84 46.62
CA ARG A 7 -19.19 6.75 45.47
C ARG A 7 -17.87 7.43 45.12
N MET A 8 -17.06 7.77 46.12
CA MET A 8 -15.73 8.33 45.91
C MET A 8 -14.79 7.31 45.26
N TYR A 9 -14.76 6.07 45.75
CA TYR A 9 -13.94 5.01 45.15
C TYR A 9 -14.37 4.69 43.71
N GLY A 10 -15.68 4.60 43.45
CA GLY A 10 -16.19 4.40 42.10
C GLY A 10 -15.92 5.58 41.15
N ALA A 11 -15.86 6.81 41.66
CA ALA A 11 -15.45 7.97 40.86
C ALA A 11 -13.96 7.93 40.53
N VAL A 12 -13.13 7.52 41.51
CA VAL A 12 -11.68 7.38 41.33
C VAL A 12 -11.37 6.29 40.30
N GLU A 13 -11.99 5.11 40.37
CA GLU A 13 -11.79 4.05 39.37
C GLU A 13 -12.19 4.48 37.95
N ARG A 14 -13.27 5.26 37.80
CA ARG A 14 -13.66 5.82 36.49
C ARG A 14 -12.63 6.81 35.95
N ILE A 15 -12.03 7.62 36.82
CA ILE A 15 -10.98 8.57 36.43
C ILE A 15 -9.72 7.80 36.02
N TYR A 16 -9.29 6.81 36.79
CA TYR A 16 -8.13 5.97 36.43
C TYR A 16 -8.34 5.27 35.09
N GLY A 17 -9.50 4.65 34.86
CA GLY A 17 -9.81 4.00 33.57
C GLY A 17 -10.01 4.97 32.40
N ALA A 18 -10.33 6.25 32.64
CA ALA A 18 -10.37 7.29 31.62
C ALA A 18 -8.97 7.80 31.27
N VAL A 19 -8.12 7.94 32.29
CA VAL A 19 -6.71 8.34 32.16
C VAL A 19 -5.92 7.26 31.41
N GLU A 20 -6.12 5.99 31.74
CA GLU A 20 -5.48 4.87 31.04
C GLU A 20 -5.91 4.78 29.56
N ARG A 21 -7.20 5.04 29.28
CA ARG A 21 -7.68 5.15 27.89
C ARG A 21 -7.06 6.35 27.18
N MET A 22 -6.99 7.51 27.81
CA MET A 22 -6.32 8.70 27.24
C MET A 22 -4.85 8.45 26.94
N TYR A 23 -4.10 7.83 27.86
CA TYR A 23 -2.71 7.44 27.60
C TYR A 23 -2.61 6.41 26.47
N GLY A 24 -3.54 5.45 26.38
CA GLY A 24 -3.64 4.50 25.28
C GLY A 24 -3.89 5.19 23.93
N THR A 25 -4.85 6.10 23.83
CA THR A 25 -5.16 6.81 22.58
C THR A 25 -4.02 7.74 22.16
N VAL A 26 -3.39 8.44 23.11
CA VAL A 26 -2.24 9.31 22.84
C VAL A 26 -1.01 8.50 22.42
N LEU A 27 -0.77 7.33 23.01
CA LEU A 27 0.31 6.41 22.60
C LEU A 27 0.06 5.83 21.20
N ILE A 28 -1.19 5.51 20.87
CA ILE A 28 -1.60 5.07 19.53
C ILE A 28 -1.41 6.21 18.53
N LEU A 29 -1.88 7.44 18.80
CA LEU A 29 -1.70 8.59 17.91
C LEU A 29 -0.24 8.98 17.68
N ARG A 30 0.65 8.72 18.65
CA ARG A 30 2.09 9.01 18.53
C ARG A 30 2.84 7.96 17.71
N THR A 31 2.31 6.74 17.59
CA THR A 31 2.91 5.62 16.83
C THR A 31 2.25 5.38 15.46
N THR A 32 1.00 5.79 15.27
CA THR A 32 0.25 5.58 14.00
C THR A 32 0.65 6.41 12.79
N PRO A 33 1.30 7.60 12.84
CA PRO A 33 1.67 8.30 11.60
C PRO A 33 2.77 7.56 10.82
N CYS A 34 3.46 6.60 11.44
CA CYS A 34 4.55 5.86 10.81
C CYS A 34 4.17 4.43 10.40
N THR A 35 3.19 3.78 11.04
CA THR A 35 2.85 2.37 10.74
C THR A 35 1.89 2.19 9.58
N CYS A 36 1.07 3.19 9.23
CA CYS A 36 0.20 3.12 8.06
C CYS A 36 0.95 3.23 6.73
N GLU A 37 2.11 3.91 6.72
CA GLU A 37 3.02 3.94 5.57
C GLU A 37 3.80 2.62 5.43
N ILE A 38 4.07 1.92 6.55
CA ILE A 38 4.87 0.69 6.55
C ILE A 38 4.05 -0.53 6.11
N GLN A 39 2.74 -0.58 6.37
CA GLN A 39 1.88 -1.69 5.90
C GLN A 39 1.74 -1.69 4.37
N SER A 40 1.56 -0.51 3.75
CA SER A 40 1.53 -0.39 2.29
C SER A 40 2.90 -0.59 1.64
N LEU A 41 4.00 -0.24 2.34
CA LEU A 41 5.35 -0.55 1.89
C LEU A 41 5.66 -2.04 1.97
N SER A 42 5.26 -2.76 3.02
CA SER A 42 5.53 -4.20 3.16
C SER A 42 4.85 -5.04 2.09
N GLU A 43 3.71 -4.60 1.54
CA GLU A 43 3.07 -5.21 0.37
C GLU A 43 3.75 -4.81 -0.95
N MET A 44 4.49 -3.69 -0.99
CA MET A 44 5.32 -3.25 -2.12
C MET A 44 6.77 -3.75 -2.08
N VAL A 45 7.25 -4.33 -0.98
CA VAL A 45 8.52 -5.07 -0.94
C VAL A 45 8.27 -6.48 -1.48
N GLY A 46 8.12 -6.59 -2.80
CA GLY A 46 8.22 -7.88 -3.48
C GLY A 46 9.58 -8.53 -3.17
N GLU A 47 9.61 -9.85 -3.05
CA GLU A 47 10.82 -10.64 -2.81
C GLU A 47 11.94 -10.21 -3.79
N LEU A 48 12.90 -9.42 -3.29
CA LEU A 48 13.92 -8.78 -4.14
C LEU A 48 14.99 -9.78 -4.64
N PHE A 49 14.84 -11.08 -4.39
CA PHE A 49 15.77 -12.06 -4.91
C PHE A 49 15.16 -13.46 -4.93
N LEU A 50 14.78 -13.95 -6.11
CA LEU A 50 14.74 -15.39 -6.34
C LEU A 50 16.18 -15.84 -6.58
N PRO A 51 16.76 -16.76 -5.77
CA PRO A 51 18.01 -17.40 -6.12
C PRO A 51 17.79 -18.17 -7.43
N HIS A 52 18.26 -17.60 -8.53
CA HIS A 52 18.33 -18.26 -9.81
C HIS A 52 19.69 -18.93 -9.93
N ASP A 53 19.71 -20.24 -10.14
CA ASP A 53 20.95 -20.95 -10.43
C ASP A 53 21.60 -20.35 -11.67
N MET A 54 22.88 -19.99 -11.53
CA MET A 54 23.68 -19.41 -12.60
C MET A 54 23.64 -20.35 -13.82
N PRO A 55 23.20 -19.90 -15.00
CA PRO A 55 23.24 -20.75 -16.18
C PRO A 55 24.70 -21.15 -16.46
N GLU A 56 24.90 -22.44 -16.74
CA GLU A 56 26.22 -23.04 -17.00
C GLU A 56 27.00 -22.18 -18.01
N ALA A 57 28.27 -21.92 -17.69
CA ALA A 57 29.12 -21.06 -18.51
C ALA A 57 29.05 -21.51 -19.99
N PRO A 58 28.84 -20.59 -20.95
CA PRO A 58 28.75 -20.95 -22.35
C PRO A 58 29.97 -21.76 -22.77
N LYS A 59 29.76 -22.98 -23.25
CA LYS A 59 30.85 -23.83 -23.75
C LYS A 59 31.54 -23.05 -24.88
N GLU A 60 32.86 -22.83 -24.77
CA GLU A 60 33.65 -22.18 -25.83
C GLU A 60 33.46 -22.98 -27.12
N SER A 61 32.62 -22.49 -28.04
CA SER A 61 32.52 -23.06 -29.38
C SER A 61 31.75 -22.13 -30.33
N PHE A 62 32.19 -22.15 -31.58
CA PHE A 62 31.77 -21.35 -32.74
C PHE A 62 32.42 -19.96 -32.91
N PHE A 63 32.21 -18.99 -32.01
CA PHE A 63 32.65 -17.61 -32.31
C PHE A 63 34.16 -17.36 -32.26
N LYS A 64 34.91 -18.25 -31.60
CA LYS A 64 36.38 -18.20 -31.59
C LYS A 64 36.98 -18.51 -32.96
N GLY A 65 36.29 -19.28 -33.81
CA GLY A 65 36.71 -19.56 -35.19
C GLY A 65 36.23 -18.53 -36.21
N LEU A 66 35.09 -17.86 -35.97
CA LEU A 66 34.51 -16.90 -36.92
C LEU A 66 35.10 -15.49 -36.81
N PHE A 67 35.48 -15.04 -35.61
CA PHE A 67 36.07 -13.71 -35.40
C PHE A 67 37.54 -13.74 -34.96
N GLY A 68 38.09 -14.91 -34.63
CA GLY A 68 39.51 -15.11 -34.34
C GLY A 68 40.27 -15.50 -35.60
N GLY A 69 40.84 -14.53 -36.30
CA GLY A 69 41.49 -14.69 -37.61
C GLY A 69 42.50 -15.85 -37.71
N GLY A 70 42.03 -16.99 -38.18
CA GLY A 70 42.84 -18.14 -38.55
C GLY A 70 42.11 -18.98 -39.59
N LEU A 71 42.68 -19.09 -40.79
CA LEU A 71 42.17 -19.90 -41.90
C LEU A 71 42.19 -21.39 -41.52
N ARG A 72 41.09 -21.90 -40.95
CA ARG A 72 40.75 -23.32 -41.09
C ARG A 72 39.70 -23.42 -42.17
N SER A 73 39.96 -24.25 -43.18
CA SER A 73 38.97 -24.57 -44.22
C SER A 73 37.72 -25.09 -43.53
N LEU A 74 36.64 -24.31 -43.60
CA LEU A 74 35.36 -24.67 -43.01
C LEU A 74 34.86 -25.95 -43.69
N ASP A 75 34.76 -27.02 -42.92
CA ASP A 75 34.28 -28.31 -43.39
C ASP A 75 32.75 -28.29 -43.48
N ARG A 76 32.24 -28.50 -44.70
CA ARG A 76 30.80 -28.40 -45.02
C ARG A 76 30.01 -29.56 -44.41
N GLU A 77 30.67 -30.70 -44.16
CA GLU A 77 30.09 -31.90 -43.55
C GLU A 77 29.78 -31.67 -42.05
N GLU A 78 30.56 -30.87 -41.35
CA GLU A 78 30.35 -30.59 -39.92
C GLU A 78 29.24 -29.55 -39.69
N LEU A 79 29.00 -28.67 -40.67
CA LEU A 79 28.01 -27.59 -40.58
C LEU A 79 26.61 -27.96 -41.09
N PHE A 80 26.51 -28.95 -41.99
CA PHE A 80 25.24 -29.37 -42.61
C PHE A 80 25.06 -30.88 -42.72
N GLY A 81 26.03 -31.68 -42.24
CA GLY A 81 25.95 -33.13 -42.24
C GLY A 81 25.11 -33.68 -41.09
N GLU A 82 24.99 -35.01 -41.07
CA GLU A 82 24.06 -35.76 -40.23
C GLU A 82 24.26 -35.58 -38.71
N SER A 83 25.46 -35.11 -38.30
CA SER A 83 25.83 -34.78 -36.93
C SER A 83 25.44 -33.36 -36.49
N SER A 84 25.03 -32.47 -37.40
CA SER A 84 24.71 -31.05 -37.13
C SER A 84 23.42 -30.82 -36.31
N GLY A 85 22.83 -31.88 -35.78
CA GLY A 85 21.64 -31.82 -34.92
C GLY A 85 20.37 -31.51 -35.70
N ARG A 86 19.35 -32.37 -35.60
CA ARG A 86 18.03 -32.05 -36.14
C ARG A 86 17.51 -30.75 -35.52
N ALA A 87 17.04 -29.83 -36.35
CA ALA A 87 16.36 -28.62 -35.91
C ALA A 87 15.31 -28.95 -34.83
N SER A 88 15.46 -28.37 -33.64
CA SER A 88 14.55 -28.56 -32.52
C SER A 88 13.14 -28.16 -32.94
N ARG A 89 12.24 -29.15 -33.11
CA ARG A 89 10.84 -28.93 -33.50
C ARG A 89 9.99 -28.28 -32.38
N SER A 90 10.59 -27.91 -31.26
CA SER A 90 9.88 -27.45 -30.05
C SER A 90 10.12 -26.00 -29.66
N VAL A 91 10.86 -25.20 -30.43
CA VAL A 91 11.17 -23.79 -30.04
C VAL A 91 10.72 -22.77 -31.09
N ALA A 92 9.70 -23.10 -31.89
CA ALA A 92 8.91 -22.07 -32.56
C ALA A 92 7.66 -21.81 -31.71
N LYS A 93 7.71 -20.80 -30.83
CA LYS A 93 6.48 -20.22 -30.28
C LYS A 93 5.70 -19.71 -31.49
N HIS A 94 4.64 -20.41 -31.87
CA HIS A 94 3.72 -19.98 -32.92
C HIS A 94 3.25 -18.58 -32.55
N ILE A 95 3.75 -17.54 -33.24
CA ILE A 95 3.26 -16.17 -33.10
C ILE A 95 1.88 -16.20 -33.74
N PRO A 96 0.79 -16.20 -32.96
CA PRO A 96 -0.55 -16.17 -33.51
C PRO A 96 -0.65 -14.87 -34.31
N GLY A 97 -1.14 -14.95 -35.56
CA GLY A 97 -1.25 -13.78 -36.43
C GLY A 97 -2.05 -12.63 -35.80
N PRO A 98 -2.05 -11.43 -36.42
CA PRO A 98 -2.64 -10.21 -35.88
C PRO A 98 -4.03 -10.36 -35.23
N GLN A 99 -4.89 -11.23 -35.77
CA GLN A 99 -6.22 -11.52 -35.23
C GLN A 99 -6.24 -12.12 -33.81
N ALA A 100 -5.27 -12.97 -33.46
CA ALA A 100 -5.23 -13.59 -32.13
C ALA A 100 -4.65 -12.65 -31.07
N ALA A 101 -3.77 -11.72 -31.46
CA ALA A 101 -3.35 -10.62 -30.58
C ALA A 101 -4.52 -9.68 -30.26
N ILE A 102 -5.39 -9.40 -31.24
CA ILE A 102 -6.59 -8.58 -31.04
C ILE A 102 -7.59 -9.27 -30.09
N GLN A 103 -7.78 -10.58 -30.18
CA GLN A 103 -8.66 -11.32 -29.28
C GLN A 103 -8.16 -11.36 -27.83
N ASP A 104 -6.84 -11.47 -27.59
CA ASP A 104 -6.27 -11.35 -26.24
C ASP A 104 -6.45 -9.93 -25.68
N LEU A 105 -6.26 -8.93 -26.54
CA LEU A 105 -6.44 -7.54 -26.19
C LEU A 105 -7.91 -7.22 -25.85
N ASP A 106 -8.87 -7.76 -26.60
CA ASP A 106 -10.31 -7.61 -26.32
C ASP A 106 -10.72 -8.23 -24.98
N LYS A 107 -10.18 -9.41 -24.64
CA LYS A 107 -10.39 -10.04 -23.33
C LYS A 107 -9.84 -9.19 -22.18
N ARG A 108 -8.63 -8.64 -22.35
CA ARG A 108 -8.02 -7.74 -21.36
C ARG A 108 -8.81 -6.45 -21.20
N VAL A 109 -9.22 -5.82 -22.31
CA VAL A 109 -10.02 -4.59 -22.30
C VAL A 109 -11.37 -4.84 -21.61
N THR A 110 -12.04 -5.95 -21.90
CA THR A 110 -13.32 -6.30 -21.25
C THR A 110 -13.17 -6.54 -19.75
N GLY A 111 -12.08 -7.18 -19.32
CA GLY A 111 -11.76 -7.33 -17.89
C GLY A 111 -11.56 -5.97 -17.21
N VAL A 112 -10.71 -5.12 -17.79
CA VAL A 112 -10.36 -3.80 -17.23
C VAL A 112 -11.58 -2.88 -17.17
N THR A 113 -12.46 -2.86 -18.17
CA THR A 113 -13.65 -1.99 -18.15
C THR A 113 -14.62 -2.37 -17.03
N SER A 114 -14.75 -3.66 -16.71
CA SER A 114 -15.59 -4.12 -15.59
C SER A 114 -15.03 -3.69 -14.22
N GLU A 115 -13.70 -3.72 -14.06
CA GLU A 115 -13.03 -3.25 -12.85
C GLU A 115 -13.12 -1.74 -12.69
N VAL A 116 -12.98 -0.99 -13.80
CA VAL A 116 -13.16 0.47 -13.83
C VAL A 116 -14.58 0.86 -13.44
N GLY A 117 -15.60 0.15 -13.94
CA GLY A 117 -17.00 0.39 -13.55
C GLY A 117 -17.24 0.19 -12.05
N ARG A 118 -16.67 -0.88 -11.47
CA ARG A 118 -16.73 -1.13 -10.03
C ARG A 118 -15.99 -0.05 -9.22
N ALA A 119 -14.81 0.35 -9.67
CA ALA A 119 -14.02 1.40 -9.03
C ALA A 119 -14.76 2.75 -9.05
N HIS A 120 -15.43 3.09 -10.16
CA HIS A 120 -16.25 4.29 -10.27
C HIS A 120 -17.40 4.30 -9.25
N GLN A 121 -18.11 3.19 -9.10
CA GLN A 121 -19.17 3.08 -8.10
C GLN A 121 -18.66 3.31 -6.68
N LEU A 122 -17.53 2.69 -6.31
CA LEU A 122 -16.89 2.90 -5.01
C LEU A 122 -16.44 4.35 -4.81
N MET A 123 -15.98 5.00 -5.87
CA MET A 123 -15.61 6.42 -5.84
C MET A 123 -16.83 7.32 -5.56
N VAL A 124 -17.97 7.05 -6.19
CA VAL A 124 -19.21 7.81 -5.97
C VAL A 124 -19.69 7.65 -4.52
N GLU A 125 -19.74 6.42 -4.00
CA GLU A 125 -20.12 6.16 -2.61
C GLU A 125 -19.17 6.81 -1.62
N ARG A 126 -17.86 6.84 -1.93
CA ARG A 126 -16.86 7.57 -1.14
C ARG A 126 -17.14 9.07 -1.18
N GLY A 127 -17.48 9.63 -2.34
CA GLY A 127 -17.83 11.04 -2.49
C GLY A 127 -18.99 11.44 -1.60
N GLU A 128 -20.08 10.66 -1.58
CA GLU A 128 -21.22 10.92 -0.70
C GLU A 128 -20.87 10.84 0.79
N LYS A 129 -20.02 9.86 1.17
CA LYS A 129 -19.55 9.73 2.57
C LYS A 129 -18.66 10.89 2.98
N LEU A 130 -17.81 11.39 2.07
CA LEU A 130 -16.97 12.56 2.32
C LEU A 130 -17.82 13.82 2.46
N GLY A 131 -18.84 14.03 1.64
CA GLY A 131 -19.77 15.15 1.82
C GLY A 131 -20.46 15.13 3.20
N LYS A 132 -20.95 13.97 3.63
CA LYS A 132 -21.52 13.83 4.99
C LYS A 132 -20.50 14.06 6.11
N LEU A 133 -19.23 13.75 5.86
CA LEU A 133 -18.14 14.00 6.81
C LEU A 133 -17.82 15.49 6.90
N GLU A 134 -17.81 16.20 5.76
CA GLU A 134 -17.61 17.64 5.68
C GLU A 134 -18.68 18.38 6.48
N ASP A 135 -19.97 18.07 6.28
CA ASP A 135 -21.08 18.69 7.03
C ASP A 135 -20.92 18.52 8.56
N ARG A 136 -20.43 17.35 8.99
CA ARG A 136 -20.21 17.05 10.41
C ARG A 136 -18.96 17.74 10.93
N ALA A 137 -17.90 17.81 10.14
CA ALA A 137 -16.67 18.49 10.49
C ALA A 137 -16.89 20.00 10.62
N GLU A 138 -17.68 20.61 9.72
CA GLU A 138 -18.06 22.03 9.80
C GLU A 138 -18.85 22.32 11.08
N LYS A 139 -19.87 21.50 11.39
CA LYS A 139 -20.62 21.61 12.66
C LYS A 139 -19.70 21.48 13.88
N MET A 140 -18.83 20.48 13.87
CA MET A 140 -17.87 20.26 14.96
C MET A 140 -16.90 21.44 15.12
N ALA A 141 -16.45 22.04 14.02
CA ALA A 141 -15.60 23.22 14.05
C ALA A 141 -16.31 24.42 14.68
N SER A 142 -17.57 24.68 14.28
CA SER A 142 -18.39 25.74 14.88
C SER A 142 -18.65 25.50 16.37
N GLU A 143 -18.95 24.27 16.76
CA GLU A 143 -19.13 23.91 18.17
C GLU A 143 -17.84 24.08 18.98
N ALA A 144 -16.69 23.71 18.42
CA ALA A 144 -15.39 23.90 19.05
C ALA A 144 -15.04 25.38 19.23
N GLU A 145 -15.34 26.23 18.25
CA GLU A 145 -15.16 27.68 18.34
C GLU A 145 -16.04 28.28 19.46
N ASN A 146 -17.33 27.91 19.49
CA ASN A 146 -18.26 28.33 20.54
C ASN A 146 -17.81 27.89 21.94
N PHE A 147 -17.32 26.64 22.06
CA PHE A 147 -16.80 26.12 23.31
C PHE A 147 -15.53 26.87 23.76
N SER A 148 -14.63 27.18 22.83
CA SER A 148 -13.43 27.98 23.08
C SER A 148 -13.79 29.37 23.60
N HIS A 149 -14.72 30.07 22.95
CA HIS A 149 -15.18 31.40 23.38
C HIS A 149 -15.82 31.37 24.78
N THR A 150 -16.65 30.36 25.06
CA THR A 150 -17.32 30.21 26.35
C THR A 150 -16.30 29.94 27.47
N SER A 151 -15.35 29.04 27.21
CA SER A 151 -14.29 28.68 28.15
C SER A 151 -13.36 29.87 28.41
N HIS A 152 -12.99 30.61 27.37
CA HIS A 152 -12.18 31.82 27.50
C HIS A 152 -12.89 32.91 28.32
N SER A 153 -14.18 33.11 28.08
CA SER A 153 -15.01 34.06 28.84
C SER A 153 -15.13 33.65 30.31
N LEU A 154 -15.28 32.35 30.59
CA LEU A 154 -15.30 31.82 31.95
C LEU A 154 -13.95 32.05 32.63
N MET A 155 -12.84 31.71 31.95
CA MET A 155 -11.49 31.91 32.45
C MET A 155 -11.26 33.38 32.85
N LEU A 156 -11.62 34.34 31.98
CA LEU A 156 -11.46 35.76 32.29
C LEU A 156 -12.23 36.20 33.54
N LYS A 157 -13.45 35.69 33.74
CA LYS A 157 -14.27 36.01 34.93
C LYS A 157 -13.67 35.52 36.24
N TYR A 158 -12.88 34.45 36.21
CA TYR A 158 -12.28 33.84 37.41
C TYR A 158 -10.78 34.08 37.53
N LYS A 159 -10.12 34.63 36.50
CA LYS A 159 -8.68 34.90 36.48
C LYS A 159 -8.22 35.79 37.63
N ASP A 160 -8.97 36.85 37.92
CA ASP A 160 -8.58 37.88 38.88
C ASP A 160 -9.37 37.83 40.20
N LYS A 161 -10.26 36.84 40.36
CA LYS A 161 -11.01 36.67 41.61
C LYS A 161 -10.10 36.10 42.68
N LYS A 162 -9.89 36.88 43.73
CA LYS A 162 -9.19 36.42 44.92
C LYS A 162 -10.16 35.66 45.82
N TRP A 163 -9.70 34.52 46.35
CA TRP A 163 -10.50 33.56 47.12
C TRP A 163 -11.16 34.14 48.40
N TYR A 164 -10.78 35.35 48.80
CA TYR A 164 -11.26 36.02 50.01
C TYR A 164 -12.27 37.16 49.76
N GLN A 165 -12.68 37.39 48.51
CA GLN A 165 -13.61 38.47 48.12
C GLN A 165 -14.98 37.95 47.65
N LEU A 166 -15.49 36.90 48.31
CA LEU A 166 -16.81 36.33 48.05
C LEU A 166 -17.95 37.27 48.45
#